data_AF-A0A1W1ZXJ5-F1
#
_entry.id   AF-A0A1W1ZXJ5-F1
#
_cell.length_a   1.000
_cell.length_b   1.000
_cell.length_c   1.000
_cell.angle_alpha   90.00
_cell.angle_beta   90.00
_cell.angle_gamma   90.00
#
_symmetry.space_group_name_H-M   'P 1'
#
loop_
_entity.id
_entity.type
_entity.pdbx_description
1 polymer ?
#
loop_
_entity_poly.entity_id
_entity_poly.type
_entity_poly.pdbx_seq_one_letter_code
_entity_poly.pdbx_strand_id
1 'polypeptide(L)'
;MRRTASIVLMCAWGSFAFIGALRLLAEGAIFPASVQLQLEALLDVLVLGERIALDPTSAASFAGLLFGVVALIGASVRDLASEGATIAERGERLAAVSLTALLAFWAAATMAGSPAATLFGSGAALCFAFAATLGALVFDHAIYADETESDEAFDYVMRKIELAQKAAQRDEAQRHDRNEDR
;
A
#
# COMPACT_ATOMS: atom_id res chain seq x y z
N MET A 1 7.94 7.99 -11.76
CA MET A 1 6.78 7.14 -12.14
C MET A 1 5.82 6.90 -10.97
N ARG A 2 4.52 6.73 -11.25
CA ARG A 2 3.50 6.39 -10.25
C ARG A 2 3.58 4.89 -9.90
N ARG A 3 3.57 4.56 -8.60
CA ARG A 3 3.61 3.20 -8.02
C ARG A 3 2.28 2.45 -8.22
N THR A 4 1.86 2.31 -9.47
CA THR A 4 0.50 1.89 -9.83
C THR A 4 0.25 0.42 -9.51
N ALA A 5 1.24 -0.46 -9.68
CA ALA A 5 1.09 -1.88 -9.41
C ALA A 5 0.83 -2.13 -7.91
N SER A 6 1.65 -1.53 -7.05
CA SER A 6 1.50 -1.63 -5.59
C SER A 6 0.18 -1.04 -5.12
N ILE A 7 -0.22 0.12 -5.64
CA ILE A 7 -1.50 0.76 -5.27
C ILE A 7 -2.68 -0.14 -5.63
N VAL A 8 -2.71 -0.70 -6.84
CA VAL A 8 -3.81 -1.58 -7.27
C VAL A 8 -3.91 -2.83 -6.40
N LEU A 9 -2.78 -3.47 -6.10
CA LEU A 9 -2.77 -4.68 -5.28
C LEU A 9 -3.13 -4.37 -3.81
N MET A 10 -2.65 -3.26 -3.26
CA MET A 10 -3.05 -2.82 -1.92
C MET A 10 -4.54 -2.49 -1.85
N CYS A 11 -5.12 -1.87 -2.87
CA CYS A 11 -6.57 -1.67 -2.97
C CYS A 11 -7.31 -3.01 -2.99
N ALA A 12 -6.84 -4.01 -3.73
CA ALA A 12 -7.44 -5.34 -3.77
C ALA A 12 -7.42 -6.00 -2.36
N TRP A 13 -6.30 -5.91 -1.64
CA TRP A 13 -6.22 -6.36 -0.25
C TRP A 13 -7.14 -5.60 0.69
N GLY A 14 -7.26 -4.28 0.52
CA GLY A 14 -8.17 -3.45 1.29
C GLY A 14 -9.62 -3.84 1.08
N SER A 15 -10.04 -4.06 -0.17
CA SER A 15 -11.38 -4.56 -0.50
C SER A 15 -11.63 -5.94 0.08
N PHE A 16 -10.68 -6.87 -0.07
CA PHE A 16 -10.79 -8.21 0.50
C PHE A 16 -10.97 -8.17 2.03
N ALA A 17 -10.10 -7.44 2.74
CA ALA A 17 -10.18 -7.34 4.19
C ALA A 17 -11.45 -6.63 4.66
N PHE A 18 -11.90 -5.60 3.94
CA PHE A 18 -13.14 -4.87 4.25
C PHE A 18 -14.37 -5.77 4.09
N ILE A 19 -14.47 -6.50 2.99
CA ILE A 19 -15.58 -7.41 2.73
C ILE A 19 -15.58 -8.56 3.74
N GLY A 20 -14.41 -9.12 4.07
CA GLY A 20 -14.27 -10.11 5.14
C GLY A 20 -14.68 -9.58 6.52
N ALA A 21 -14.34 -8.34 6.84
CA ALA A 21 -14.77 -7.69 8.09
C ALA A 21 -16.29 -7.52 8.16
N LEU A 22 -16.92 -7.11 7.06
CA LEU A 22 -18.38 -7.01 6.97
C LEU A 22 -19.07 -8.37 7.15
N ARG A 23 -18.50 -9.44 6.59
CA ARG A 23 -19.01 -10.80 6.79
C ARG A 23 -18.98 -11.20 8.26
N LEU A 24 -17.86 -10.95 8.93
CA LEU A 24 -17.71 -11.24 10.35
C LEU A 24 -18.63 -10.38 11.23
N LEU A 25 -18.87 -9.11 10.89
CA LEU A 25 -19.85 -8.28 11.59
C LEU A 25 -21.28 -8.82 11.44
N ALA A 26 -21.63 -9.30 10.24
CA ALA A 26 -22.92 -9.95 10.01
C ALA A 26 -23.06 -11.19 10.90
N GLU A 27 -22.03 -12.03 11.00
CA GLU A 27 -22.07 -13.19 11.91
C GLU A 27 -22.10 -12.81 13.40
N GLY A 28 -21.48 -11.69 13.76
CA GLY A 28 -21.52 -11.14 15.12
C GLY A 28 -22.90 -10.65 15.56
N ALA A 29 -23.89 -10.54 14.65
CA ALA A 29 -25.23 -10.02 14.92
C ALA A 29 -25.24 -8.68 15.67
N ILE A 30 -24.26 -7.82 15.36
CA ILE A 30 -24.03 -6.56 16.08
C ILE A 30 -25.01 -5.46 15.64
N PHE A 31 -25.65 -5.64 14.48
CA PHE A 31 -26.55 -4.65 13.89
C PHE A 31 -28.02 -4.92 14.23
N PRO A 32 -28.87 -3.87 14.23
CA PRO A 32 -30.31 -4.04 14.27
C PRO A 32 -30.81 -4.93 13.12
N ALA A 33 -31.87 -5.70 13.35
CA ALA A 33 -32.37 -6.72 12.41
C ALA A 33 -32.63 -6.20 10.98
N SER A 34 -33.08 -4.96 10.82
CA SER A 34 -33.30 -4.36 9.50
C SER A 34 -32.01 -4.13 8.72
N VAL A 35 -30.95 -3.69 9.39
CA VAL A 35 -29.61 -3.47 8.79
C VAL A 35 -28.92 -4.81 8.53
N GLN A 36 -29.10 -5.76 9.44
CA GLN A 36 -28.58 -7.11 9.34
C GLN A 36 -29.05 -7.80 8.04
N LEU A 37 -30.36 -7.77 7.75
CA LEU A 37 -30.94 -8.39 6.55
C LEU A 37 -30.41 -7.75 5.26
N GLN A 38 -30.23 -6.43 5.24
CA GLN A 38 -29.66 -5.73 4.09
C GLN A 38 -28.19 -6.09 3.87
N LEU A 39 -27.43 -6.21 4.96
CA LEU A 39 -26.02 -6.61 4.90
C LEU A 39 -25.86 -8.05 4.41
N GLU A 40 -26.68 -8.98 4.91
CA GLU A 40 -26.69 -10.36 4.44
C GLU A 40 -27.06 -10.45 2.95
N ALA A 41 -28.08 -9.73 2.51
CA ALA A 41 -28.46 -9.68 1.09
C ALA A 41 -27.33 -9.12 0.20
N LEU A 42 -26.60 -8.12 0.68
CA LEU A 42 -25.44 -7.58 -0.03
C LEU A 42 -24.28 -8.60 -0.08
N LEU A 43 -23.98 -9.28 1.03
CA LEU A 43 -22.92 -10.28 1.09
C LEU A 43 -23.22 -11.51 0.22
N ASP A 44 -24.49 -11.90 0.10
CA ASP A 44 -24.94 -12.97 -0.79
C ASP A 44 -24.70 -12.61 -2.26
N VAL A 45 -24.94 -11.35 -2.65
CA VAL A 45 -24.62 -10.85 -3.99
C VAL A 45 -23.12 -10.83 -4.26
N LEU A 46 -22.29 -10.53 -3.26
CA LEU A 46 -20.84 -10.58 -3.37
C LEU A 46 -20.26 -12.01 -3.42
N VAL A 47 -21.10 -13.06 -3.36
CA VAL A 47 -20.70 -14.48 -3.40
C VAL A 47 -19.64 -14.79 -2.34
N LEU A 48 -19.71 -14.14 -1.18
CA LEU A 48 -18.87 -14.46 -0.03
C LEU A 48 -19.46 -15.65 0.73
N GLY A 49 -19.48 -16.79 0.02
CA GLY A 49 -20.19 -18.01 0.34
C GLY A 49 -20.06 -18.47 1.78
N GLU A 50 -21.15 -19.09 2.24
CA GLU A 50 -21.34 -19.87 3.47
C GLU A 50 -20.96 -19.19 4.80
N ARG A 51 -21.77 -19.40 5.84
CA ARG A 51 -21.48 -18.82 7.16
C ARG A 51 -20.23 -19.50 7.71
N ILE A 52 -19.28 -18.70 8.19
CA ILE A 52 -18.01 -19.13 8.78
C ILE A 52 -18.26 -19.84 10.13
N ALA A 53 -19.45 -19.65 10.72
CA ALA A 53 -19.92 -20.34 11.92
C ALA A 53 -19.05 -20.04 13.15
N LEU A 54 -18.67 -18.77 13.30
CA LEU A 54 -17.95 -18.27 14.47
C LEU A 54 -18.90 -17.90 15.61
N ASP A 55 -18.40 -18.00 16.84
CA ASP A 55 -19.07 -17.38 17.99
C ASP A 55 -19.17 -15.85 17.81
N PRO A 56 -20.30 -15.20 18.15
CA PRO A 56 -20.51 -13.77 17.87
C PRO A 56 -19.43 -12.85 18.46
N THR A 57 -18.90 -13.20 19.63
CA THR A 57 -17.86 -12.40 20.31
C THR A 57 -16.54 -12.46 19.54
N SER A 58 -16.21 -13.66 19.04
CA SER A 58 -15.00 -13.88 18.24
C SER A 58 -15.12 -13.22 16.87
N ALA A 59 -16.30 -13.33 16.24
CA ALA A 59 -16.58 -12.70 14.95
C ALA A 59 -16.44 -11.16 15.03
N ALA A 60 -17.00 -10.53 16.07
CA ALA A 60 -16.85 -9.09 16.32
C ALA A 60 -15.37 -8.68 16.50
N SER A 61 -14.61 -9.46 17.25
CA SER A 61 -13.19 -9.19 17.52
C SER A 61 -12.34 -9.29 16.24
N PHE A 62 -12.55 -10.34 15.44
CA PHE A 62 -11.86 -10.52 14.17
C PHE A 62 -12.26 -9.46 13.13
N ALA A 63 -13.54 -9.05 13.11
CA ALA A 63 -13.97 -7.94 12.27
C ALA A 63 -13.24 -6.64 12.64
N GLY A 64 -13.13 -6.33 13.93
CA GLY A 64 -12.40 -5.16 14.42
C GLY A 64 -10.92 -5.16 14.00
N LEU A 65 -10.26 -6.32 14.09
CA LEU A 65 -8.88 -6.49 13.61
C LEU A 65 -8.78 -6.21 12.10
N LEU A 66 -9.68 -6.78 11.29
CA LEU A 66 -9.69 -6.55 9.85
C LEU A 66 -9.96 -5.10 9.49
N PHE A 67 -10.86 -4.39 10.19
CA PHE A 67 -11.02 -2.94 9.99
C PHE A 67 -9.75 -2.15 10.33
N GLY A 68 -9.03 -2.55 11.39
CA GLY A 68 -7.73 -1.98 11.71
C GLY A 68 -6.72 -2.16 10.58
N VAL A 69 -6.67 -3.34 9.97
CA VAL A 69 -5.85 -3.60 8.79
C VAL A 69 -6.30 -2.76 7.60
N VAL A 70 -7.60 -2.66 7.32
CA VAL A 70 -8.14 -1.83 6.23
C VAL A 70 -7.73 -0.38 6.39
N ALA A 71 -7.74 0.16 7.62
CA ALA A 71 -7.28 1.51 7.89
C ALA A 71 -5.77 1.68 7.59
N LEU A 72 -4.95 0.70 7.97
CA LEU A 72 -3.51 0.69 7.64
C LEU A 72 -3.28 0.61 6.13
N ILE A 73 -4.05 -0.22 5.42
CA ILE A 73 -3.99 -0.33 3.95
C ILE A 73 -4.39 1.00 3.32
N GLY A 74 -5.48 1.62 3.77
CA GLY A 74 -5.91 2.93 3.28
C GLY A 74 -4.85 4.02 3.49
N ALA A 75 -4.20 4.02 4.67
CA ALA A 75 -3.08 4.91 4.94
C ALA A 75 -1.88 4.61 4.02
N SER A 76 -1.55 3.33 3.79
CA SER A 76 -0.47 2.95 2.87
C SER A 76 -0.74 3.38 1.43
N VAL A 77 -1.97 3.25 0.94
CA VAL A 77 -2.34 3.61 -0.43
C VAL A 77 -2.25 5.13 -0.60
N ARG A 78 -2.76 5.90 0.37
CA ARG A 78 -2.64 7.36 0.40
C ARG A 78 -1.18 7.79 0.34
N ASP A 79 -0.33 7.15 1.13
CA ASP A 79 1.08 7.49 1.24
C ASP A 79 1.87 7.07 -0.01
N LEU A 80 1.61 5.89 -0.57
CA LEU A 80 2.19 5.40 -1.83
C LEU A 80 1.81 6.27 -3.03
N ALA A 81 0.64 6.91 -2.99
CA ALA A 81 0.20 7.84 -4.01
C ALA A 81 0.80 9.25 -3.86
N SER A 82 1.57 9.50 -2.80
CA SER A 82 2.23 10.78 -2.58
C SER A 82 3.44 10.98 -3.50
N GLU A 83 3.70 12.22 -3.89
CA GLU A 83 4.89 12.60 -4.68
C GLU A 83 6.15 12.72 -3.80
N GLY A 84 6.01 12.82 -2.48
CA GLY A 84 7.14 12.93 -1.56
C GLY A 84 7.77 11.57 -1.27
N ALA A 85 9.06 11.40 -1.56
CA ALA A 85 9.82 10.17 -1.35
C ALA A 85 9.67 9.60 0.08
N THR A 86 9.82 10.46 1.09
CA THR A 86 9.70 10.05 2.51
C THR A 86 8.30 9.58 2.89
N ILE A 87 7.26 10.16 2.29
CA ILE A 87 5.87 9.76 2.50
C ILE A 87 5.62 8.43 1.78
N ALA A 88 6.11 8.27 0.55
CA ALA A 88 5.99 7.05 -0.21
C ALA A 88 6.69 5.86 0.46
N GLU A 89 7.88 6.06 1.03
CA GLU A 89 8.57 5.05 1.86
C GLU A 89 7.76 4.67 3.10
N ARG A 90 7.12 5.64 3.76
CA ARG A 90 6.21 5.35 4.87
C ARG A 90 5.04 4.48 4.38
N GLY A 91 4.52 4.77 3.18
CA GLY A 91 3.49 3.97 2.53
C GLY A 91 3.91 2.52 2.31
N GLU A 92 5.12 2.28 1.82
CA GLU A 92 5.66 0.91 1.68
C GLU A 92 5.74 0.18 3.02
N ARG A 93 6.23 0.85 4.07
CA ARG A 93 6.33 0.25 5.41
C ARG A 93 4.95 -0.11 5.95
N LEU A 94 3.95 0.77 5.78
CA LEU A 94 2.58 0.50 6.17
C LEU A 94 1.95 -0.63 5.35
N ALA A 95 2.27 -0.72 4.06
CA ALA A 95 1.85 -1.84 3.20
C ALA A 95 2.46 -3.16 3.71
N ALA A 96 3.76 -3.20 3.99
CA ALA A 96 4.43 -4.37 4.54
C ALA A 96 3.85 -4.80 5.90
N VAL A 97 3.58 -3.84 6.80
CA VAL A 97 2.97 -4.10 8.11
C VAL A 97 1.55 -4.66 7.97
N SER A 98 0.71 -4.05 7.13
CA SER A 98 -0.67 -4.50 6.93
C SER A 98 -0.75 -5.89 6.30
N LEU A 99 0.09 -6.17 5.29
CA LEU A 99 0.25 -7.49 4.70
C LEU A 99 0.71 -8.50 5.76
N THR A 100 1.73 -8.17 6.55
CA THR A 100 2.22 -9.06 7.61
C THR A 100 1.14 -9.34 8.65
N ALA A 101 0.33 -8.35 9.01
CA ALA A 101 -0.79 -8.51 9.94
C ALA A 101 -1.84 -9.49 9.39
N LEU A 102 -2.20 -9.39 8.10
CA LEU A 102 -3.11 -10.33 7.46
C LEU A 102 -2.55 -11.75 7.43
N LEU A 103 -1.27 -11.90 7.10
CA LEU A 103 -0.60 -13.20 7.06
C LEU A 103 -0.54 -13.83 8.46
N ALA A 104 -0.18 -13.04 9.47
CA ALA A 104 -0.13 -13.48 10.85
C ALA A 104 -1.52 -13.89 11.37
N PHE A 105 -2.56 -13.12 11.03
CA PHE A 105 -3.93 -13.47 11.36
C PHE A 105 -4.34 -14.80 10.73
N TRP A 106 -4.11 -14.98 9.42
CA TRP A 106 -4.42 -16.23 8.73
C TRP A 106 -3.63 -17.42 9.30
N ALA A 107 -2.33 -17.25 9.55
CA ALA A 107 -1.48 -18.30 10.11
C ALA A 107 -1.96 -18.70 11.52
N ALA A 108 -2.24 -17.73 12.38
CA ALA A 108 -2.77 -17.97 13.72
C ALA A 108 -4.13 -18.68 13.69
N ALA A 109 -5.05 -18.23 12.82
CA ALA A 109 -6.36 -18.85 12.65
C ALA A 109 -6.23 -20.30 12.15
N THR A 110 -5.33 -20.55 11.21
CA THR A 110 -5.08 -21.89 10.66
C THR A 110 -4.49 -22.82 11.73
N MET A 111 -3.47 -22.35 12.47
CA MET A 111 -2.84 -23.13 13.53
C MET A 111 -3.79 -23.43 14.70
N ALA A 112 -4.72 -22.51 14.99
CA ALA A 112 -5.75 -22.70 16.01
C ALA A 112 -6.92 -23.58 15.54
N GLY A 113 -6.97 -23.97 14.26
CA GLY A 113 -8.13 -24.68 13.68
C GLY A 113 -9.40 -23.82 13.64
N SER A 114 -9.26 -22.50 13.63
CA SER A 114 -10.38 -21.57 13.61
C SER A 114 -11.06 -21.55 12.24
N PRO A 115 -12.41 -21.56 12.20
CA PRO A 115 -13.14 -21.37 10.94
C PRO A 115 -12.80 -20.04 10.25
N ALA A 116 -12.32 -19.02 10.99
CA ALA A 116 -11.89 -17.74 10.41
C ALA A 116 -10.81 -17.88 9.32
N ALA A 117 -10.05 -18.98 9.31
CA ALA A 117 -9.05 -19.24 8.26
C ALA A 117 -9.69 -19.39 6.87
N THR A 118 -10.95 -19.83 6.78
CA THR A 118 -11.64 -20.05 5.50
C THR A 118 -11.94 -18.76 4.74
N LEU A 119 -11.92 -17.60 5.42
CA LEU A 119 -12.02 -16.28 4.78
C LEU A 119 -10.99 -16.07 3.67
N PHE A 120 -9.82 -16.68 3.83
CA PHE A 120 -8.72 -16.57 2.88
C PHE A 120 -8.77 -17.64 1.77
N GLY A 121 -9.81 -18.49 1.76
CA GLY A 121 -9.98 -19.57 0.80
C GLY A 121 -8.86 -20.60 0.89
N SER A 122 -8.25 -20.92 -0.25
CA SER A 122 -7.12 -21.84 -0.29
C SER A 122 -5.82 -21.14 0.15
N GLY A 123 -5.10 -21.72 1.10
CA GLY A 123 -3.82 -21.16 1.57
C GLY A 123 -2.79 -20.97 0.43
N ALA A 124 -2.83 -21.79 -0.62
CA ALA A 124 -1.96 -21.64 -1.78
C ALA A 124 -2.23 -20.36 -2.58
N ALA A 125 -3.51 -20.05 -2.85
CA ALA A 125 -3.90 -18.82 -3.53
C ALA A 125 -3.50 -17.59 -2.71
N LEU A 126 -3.64 -17.68 -1.38
CA LEU A 126 -3.21 -16.63 -0.46
C LEU A 126 -1.70 -16.38 -0.58
N CYS A 127 -0.88 -17.41 -0.46
CA CYS A 127 0.57 -17.29 -0.58
C CYS A 127 1.00 -16.70 -1.92
N PHE A 128 0.34 -17.10 -3.03
CA PHE A 128 0.62 -16.53 -4.35
C PHE A 128 0.27 -15.05 -4.41
N ALA A 129 -0.89 -14.64 -3.90
CA ALA A 129 -1.30 -13.23 -3.86
C ALA A 129 -0.32 -12.39 -3.02
N PHE A 130 0.15 -12.93 -1.89
CA PHE A 130 1.19 -12.29 -1.08
C PHE A 130 2.49 -12.12 -1.85
N ALA A 131 2.99 -13.19 -2.47
CA ALA A 131 4.22 -13.15 -3.26
C ALA A 131 4.11 -12.14 -4.42
N ALA A 132 2.99 -12.11 -5.12
CA ALA A 132 2.73 -11.14 -6.19
C ALA A 132 2.72 -9.70 -5.68
N THR A 133 2.14 -9.45 -4.52
CA THR A 133 2.06 -8.10 -3.92
C THR A 133 3.41 -7.62 -3.41
N LEU A 134 4.17 -8.48 -2.75
CA LEU A 134 5.55 -8.17 -2.36
C LEU A 134 6.44 -7.94 -3.58
N GLY A 135 6.28 -8.75 -4.63
CA GLY A 135 6.97 -8.56 -5.91
C GLY A 135 6.66 -7.20 -6.54
N ALA A 136 5.40 -6.78 -6.54
CA ALA A 136 5.01 -5.45 -7.04
C ALA A 136 5.56 -4.31 -6.18
N LEU A 137 5.56 -4.44 -4.86
CA LEU A 137 6.16 -3.47 -3.94
C LEU A 137 7.66 -3.30 -4.20
N VAL A 138 8.39 -4.41 -4.33
CA VAL A 138 9.83 -4.39 -4.62
C VAL A 138 10.10 -3.83 -6.02
N PHE A 139 9.28 -4.20 -7.01
CA PHE A 139 9.40 -3.70 -8.37
C PHE A 139 9.18 -2.18 -8.44
N ASP A 140 8.07 -1.68 -7.87
CA ASP A 140 7.78 -0.24 -7.84
C ASP A 140 8.84 0.53 -7.04
N HIS A 141 9.34 -0.04 -5.94
CA HIS A 141 10.44 0.56 -5.18
C HIS A 141 11.72 0.66 -6.01
N ALA A 142 12.11 -0.42 -6.70
CA ALA A 142 13.32 -0.44 -7.52
C ALA A 142 13.24 0.55 -8.69
N ILE A 143 12.09 0.64 -9.37
CA ILE A 143 11.87 1.61 -10.45
C ILE A 143 11.95 3.05 -9.91
N TYR A 144 11.35 3.32 -8.74
CA TYR A 144 11.40 4.64 -8.14
C TYR A 144 12.82 5.04 -7.69
N ALA A 145 13.58 4.11 -7.14
CA ALA A 145 14.96 4.34 -6.72
C ALA A 145 15.88 4.68 -7.91
N ASP A 146 15.73 3.97 -9.03
CA ASP A 146 16.49 4.21 -10.26
C ASP A 146 16.21 5.60 -10.87
N GLU A 147 14.93 6.00 -10.93
CA GLU A 147 14.55 7.34 -11.41
C GLU A 147 15.09 8.46 -10.52
N THR A 148 14.99 8.30 -9.19
CA THR A 148 15.47 9.33 -8.25
C THR A 148 16.99 9.51 -8.31
N GLU A 149 17.75 8.42 -8.43
CA GLU A 149 19.20 8.48 -8.63
C GLU A 149 19.57 9.18 -9.94
N SER A 150 18.82 8.92 -11.02
CA SER A 150 18.99 9.58 -12.30
C SER A 150 18.71 11.09 -12.24
N ASP A 151 17.63 11.49 -11.57
CA ASP A 151 17.25 12.91 -11.44
C ASP A 151 18.28 13.68 -10.60
N GLU A 152 18.75 13.11 -9.49
CA GLU A 152 19.81 13.72 -8.67
C GLU A 152 21.12 13.89 -9.45
N ALA A 153 21.50 12.88 -10.26
CA ALA A 153 22.67 12.94 -11.12
C ALA A 153 22.53 14.02 -12.20
N PHE A 154 21.34 14.15 -12.81
CA PHE A 154 21.06 15.17 -13.81
C PHE A 154 21.14 16.59 -13.21
N ASP A 155 20.50 16.82 -12.07
CA ASP A 155 20.53 18.11 -11.36
C ASP A 155 21.95 18.52 -10.96
N TYR A 156 22.77 17.55 -10.54
CA TYR A 156 24.18 17.77 -10.24
C TYR A 156 24.97 18.25 -11.47
N VAL A 157 24.75 17.62 -12.62
CA VAL A 157 25.40 18.01 -13.89
C VAL A 157 24.95 19.40 -14.32
N MET A 158 23.65 19.70 -14.28
CA MET A 158 23.13 21.02 -14.63
C MET A 158 23.70 22.12 -13.75
N ARG A 159 23.78 21.89 -12.43
CA ARG A 159 24.37 22.85 -11.50
C ARG A 159 25.86 23.09 -11.81
N LYS A 160 26.61 22.06 -12.23
CA LYS A 160 28.00 22.22 -12.69
C LYS A 160 28.11 23.04 -13.97
N ILE A 161 27.22 22.81 -14.93
CA ILE A 161 27.21 23.56 -16.19
C ILE A 161 26.91 25.04 -15.94
N GLU A 162 25.93 25.35 -15.10
CA GLU A 162 25.62 26.75 -14.73
C GLU A 162 26.79 27.45 -14.04
N LEU A 163 27.49 26.76 -13.14
CA LEU A 163 28.68 27.30 -12.48
C LEU A 163 29.82 27.55 -13.47
N ALA A 164 30.04 26.62 -14.41
CA ALA A 164 31.03 26.79 -15.46
C ALA A 164 30.68 27.94 -16.41
N GLN A 165 29.41 28.10 -16.79
CA GLN A 165 28.94 29.22 -17.61
C GLN A 165 29.12 30.56 -16.89
N LYS A 166 28.76 30.65 -15.60
CA LYS A 166 28.97 31.87 -14.80
C LYS A 166 30.45 32.23 -14.66
N ALA A 167 31.33 31.23 -14.54
CA ALA A 167 32.77 31.45 -14.50
C ALA A 167 33.30 31.98 -15.85
N ALA A 168 32.89 31.37 -16.96
CA ALA A 168 33.28 31.82 -18.30
C ALA A 168 32.82 33.25 -18.61
N GLN A 169 31.59 33.61 -18.23
CA GLN A 169 31.06 34.98 -18.39
C GLN A 169 31.84 36.01 -17.56
N ARG A 170 32.31 35.64 -16.36
CA ARG A 170 33.16 36.52 -15.54
C ARG A 170 34.54 36.72 -16.15
N ASP A 171 35.14 35.66 -16.69
CA ASP A 171 36.43 35.74 -17.36
C ASP A 171 36.35 36.59 -18.64
N GLU A 172 35.26 36.48 -19.40
CA GLU A 172 35.02 37.34 -20.57
C GLU A 172 34.83 38.81 -20.19
N ALA A 173 34.06 39.10 -19.14
CA ALA A 173 33.89 40.46 -18.63
C ALA A 173 35.23 41.09 -18.18
N GLN A 174 36.07 40.32 -17.47
CA GLN A 174 37.41 40.78 -17.06
C GLN A 174 38.37 40.98 -18.22
N ARG A 175 38.22 40.23 -19.32
CA ARG A 175 39.01 40.45 -20.54
C ARG A 175 38.55 41.70 -21.28
N HIS A 176 37.26 42.02 -21.24
CA HIS A 176 36.72 43.21 -21.87
C HIS A 176 37.20 44.49 -21.17
N ASP A 177 37.12 44.56 -19.83
CA ASP A 177 37.64 45.69 -19.03
C ASP A 177 39.15 45.91 -19.27
N ARG A 178 39.92 44.82 -19.33
CA ARG A 178 41.38 44.90 -19.50
C ARG A 178 41.82 45.41 -20.88
N ASN A 179 40.92 45.37 -21.87
CA ASN A 179 41.17 45.91 -23.21
C ASN A 179 40.73 47.38 -23.35
N GLU A 180 39.89 47.91 -22.46
CA GLU A 180 39.48 49.32 -22.47
C GLU A 180 40.51 50.26 -21.80
N ASP A 181 41.38 49.71 -20.95
CA ASP A 181 42.46 50.45 -20.26
C ASP A 181 43.78 50.57 -21.08
N ARG A 182 43.79 50.16 -22.36
CA ARG A 182 44.95 50.26 -23.27
C ARG A 182 44.69 51.22 -24.43
#